data_AF-A0A5C2HRT9-F1
#
_entry.id   AF-A0A5C2HRT9-F1
#
_cell.length_a   1.000
_cell.length_b   1.000
_cell.length_c   1.000
_cell.angle_alpha   90.00
_cell.angle_beta   90.00
_cell.angle_gamma   90.00
#
_symmetry.space_group_name_H-M   'P 1'
#
loop_
_entity.id
_entity.type
_entity.pdbx_description
1 polymer ?
#
loop_
_entity_poly.entity_id
_entity_poly.type
_entity_poly.pdbx_seq_one_letter_code
_entity_poly.pdbx_strand_id
1 'polypeptide(L)'
;MRFEDLEVWKRSARLSAEIYKHFAESRDYGFKDQITRSGLSIPSNIAEGMERSSNKEKAHFLDIAKGSCAELRTQIYIGIEI
;
A
#
# COMPACT_ATOMS: atom_id res chain seq x y z
N MET A 1 20.80 2.66 -6.06
CA MET A 1 19.65 3.55 -5.85
C MET A 1 18.83 2.93 -4.74
N ARG A 2 18.55 3.67 -3.67
CA ARG A 2 17.75 3.13 -2.57
C ARG A 2 16.28 3.28 -2.93
N PHE A 3 15.41 2.43 -2.40
CA PHE A 3 13.98 2.50 -2.70
C PHE A 3 13.35 3.81 -2.20
N GLU A 4 13.90 4.40 -1.14
CA GLU A 4 13.46 5.68 -0.57
C GLU A 4 13.66 6.85 -1.54
N ASP A 5 14.51 6.70 -2.55
CA ASP A 5 14.73 7.71 -3.57
C ASP A 5 13.61 7.68 -4.63
N LEU A 6 12.85 6.57 -4.74
CA LEU A 6 11.79 6.39 -5.73
C LEU A 6 10.54 7.22 -5.40
N GLU A 7 10.06 8.00 -6.37
CA GLU A 7 8.85 8.81 -6.17
C GLU A 7 7.59 7.95 -5.95
N VAL A 8 7.52 6.80 -6.61
CA VAL A 8 6.39 5.86 -6.41
C VAL A 8 6.34 5.35 -4.96
N TRP A 9 7.49 5.09 -4.33
CA TRP A 9 7.57 4.67 -2.94
C TRP A 9 7.20 5.83 -2.00
N LYS A 10 7.72 7.04 -2.23
CA LYS A 10 7.38 8.22 -1.40
C LYS A 10 5.88 8.51 -1.42
N ARG A 11 5.25 8.42 -2.59
CA ARG A 11 3.80 8.62 -2.76
C ARG A 11 3.00 7.54 -2.04
N SER A 12 3.37 6.27 -2.16
CA SER A 12 2.65 5.18 -1.50
C SER A 12 2.84 5.19 0.02
N ALA A 13 4.02 5.56 0.52
CA ALA A 13 4.27 5.73 1.96
C ALA A 13 3.41 6.87 2.56
N ARG A 14 3.31 8.01 1.87
CA ARG A 14 2.42 9.12 2.28
C ARG A 14 0.96 8.69 2.27
N LEU A 15 0.51 8.02 1.21
CA LEU A 15 -0.85 7.48 1.10
C LEU A 15 -1.17 6.53 2.26
N SER A 16 -0.26 5.60 2.57
CA SER A 16 -0.43 4.68 3.71
C SER A 16 -0.62 5.44 5.02
N ALA A 17 0.23 6.44 5.29
CA ALA A 17 0.11 7.27 6.50
C ALA A 17 -1.20 8.07 6.53
N GLU A 18 -1.68 8.57 5.39
CA GLU A 18 -2.97 9.27 5.30
C GLU A 18 -4.15 8.34 5.61
N ILE A 19 -4.14 7.10 5.13
CA ILE A 19 -5.16 6.09 5.45
C ILE A 19 -5.19 5.84 6.96
N TYR A 20 -4.04 5.61 7.59
CA TYR A 20 -3.98 5.43 9.05
C TYR A 20 -4.55 6.62 9.82
N LYS A 21 -4.25 7.85 9.39
CA LYS A 21 -4.78 9.07 10.01
C LYS A 21 -6.29 9.20 9.80
N HIS A 22 -6.79 8.91 8.60
CA HIS A 22 -8.21 9.00 8.27
C HIS A 22 -9.06 8.03 9.10
N PHE A 23 -8.56 6.81 9.32
CA PHE A 23 -9.25 5.78 10.11
C PHE A 23 -8.88 5.78 11.59
N ALA A 24 -8.16 6.80 12.10
CA ALA A 24 -7.69 6.85 13.49
C ALA A 24 -8.84 6.64 14.50
N GLU A 25 -9.96 7.34 14.29
CA GLU A 25 -11.13 7.33 15.17
C GLU A 25 -12.24 6.34 14.74
N SER A 26 -12.03 5.59 13.65
CA SER A 26 -13.01 4.61 13.19
C SER A 26 -13.16 3.47 14.20
N ARG A 27 -14.42 3.14 14.53
CA ARG A 27 -14.80 2.02 15.40
C ARG A 27 -15.12 0.74 14.63
N ASP A 28 -15.18 0.80 13.30
CA ASP A 28 -15.21 -0.41 12.46
C ASP A 28 -13.80 -0.96 12.35
N TYR A 29 -13.39 -1.71 13.37
CA TYR A 29 -12.05 -2.28 13.45
C TYR A 29 -11.76 -3.27 12.32
N GLY A 30 -12.80 -3.95 11.79
CA GLY A 30 -12.64 -4.90 10.70
C GLY A 30 -12.29 -4.21 9.39
N PHE A 31 -13.06 -3.20 9.01
CA PHE A 31 -12.80 -2.42 7.81
C PHE A 31 -11.51 -1.60 7.93
N LYS A 32 -11.29 -0.95 9.08
CA LYS A 32 -10.05 -0.22 9.40
C LYS A 32 -8.82 -1.09 9.22
N ASP A 33 -8.82 -2.31 9.73
CA ASP A 33 -7.70 -3.24 9.60
C ASP A 33 -7.44 -3.63 8.13
N GLN A 34 -8.47 -3.96 7.37
CA GLN A 34 -8.31 -4.35 5.96
C GLN A 34 -7.78 -3.20 5.10
N ILE A 35 -8.35 -1.99 5.25
CA ILE A 35 -7.98 -0.86 4.41
C ILE A 35 -6.58 -0.31 4.74
N THR A 36 -6.20 -0.29 6.02
CA THR A 36 -4.86 0.12 6.43
C THR A 36 -3.80 -0.89 6.00
N ARG A 37 -4.06 -2.20 6.08
CA ARG A 37 -3.14 -3.24 5.57
C ARG A 37 -2.94 -3.14 4.07
N SER A 38 -4.01 -2.94 3.31
CA SER A 38 -3.92 -2.77 1.85
C SER A 38 -3.06 -1.56 1.48
N GLY A 39 -3.26 -0.43 2.17
CA GLY A 39 -2.44 0.77 2.00
C GLY A 39 -0.97 0.58 2.40
N LEU A 40 -0.70 -0.11 3.51
CA LEU A 40 0.66 -0.40 4.00
C LEU A 40 1.43 -1.38 3.11
N SER A 41 0.73 -2.32 2.49
CA SER A 41 1.31 -3.34 1.61
C SER A 41 1.97 -2.73 0.37
N ILE A 42 1.46 -1.62 -0.16
CA ILE A 42 1.98 -0.97 -1.37
C ILE A 42 3.44 -0.50 -1.20
N PRO A 43 3.80 0.40 -0.27
CA PRO A 43 5.19 0.81 -0.07
C PRO A 43 6.07 -0.34 0.42
N SER A 44 5.53 -1.27 1.20
CA SER A 44 6.26 -2.43 1.72
C SER A 44 6.76 -3.34 0.58
N ASN A 45 5.88 -3.69 -0.35
CA ASN A 45 6.25 -4.52 -1.50
C ASN A 45 7.18 -3.79 -2.48
N ILE A 46 7.03 -2.47 -2.64
CA ILE A 46 8.00 -1.69 -3.44
C ILE A 46 9.39 -1.77 -2.80
N ALA A 47 9.50 -1.55 -1.49
CA ALA A 47 10.78 -1.63 -0.78
C ALA A 47 11.38 -3.04 -0.89
N GLU A 48 10.58 -4.07 -0.56
CA GLU A 48 11.03 -5.45 -0.61
C GLU A 48 11.48 -5.88 -2.01
N GLY A 49 10.75 -5.47 -3.05
CA GLY A 49 11.13 -5.71 -4.43
C GLY A 49 12.48 -5.10 -4.78
N MET A 50 12.71 -3.84 -4.39
CA MET A 50 13.94 -3.12 -4.70
C MET A 50 15.19 -3.69 -4.02
N GLU A 51 15.02 -4.39 -2.90
CA GLU A 51 16.09 -5.14 -2.21
C GLU A 51 16.40 -6.50 -2.88
N ARG A 52 15.60 -6.96 -3.86
CA ARG A 52 15.86 -8.22 -4.57
C ARG A 52 17.01 -8.10 -5.56
N SER A 53 17.73 -9.20 -5.75
CA SER A 53 18.90 -9.25 -6.63
C SER A 53 18.52 -9.32 -8.11
N SER A 54 17.46 -10.05 -8.46
CA SER A 54 17.05 -10.27 -9.85
C SER A 54 15.94 -9.32 -10.31
N ASN A 55 15.95 -8.96 -11.59
CA ASN A 55 14.87 -8.17 -12.20
C ASN A 55 13.53 -8.91 -12.19
N LYS A 56 13.54 -10.24 -12.24
CA LYS A 56 12.33 -11.06 -12.19
C LYS A 56 11.64 -10.96 -10.83
N GLU A 57 12.40 -11.05 -9.74
CA GLU A 57 11.85 -10.90 -8.39
C GLU A 57 11.42 -9.45 -8.12
N LYS A 58 12.21 -8.46 -8.56
CA LYS A 58 11.79 -7.05 -8.51
C LYS A 58 10.41 -6.86 -9.15
N ALA A 59 10.24 -7.33 -10.38
CA ALA A 59 8.98 -7.22 -11.10
C ALA A 59 7.83 -7.92 -10.34
N HIS A 60 8.07 -9.12 -9.80
CA HIS A 60 7.07 -9.85 -9.02
C HIS A 60 6.54 -9.05 -7.82
N PHE A 61 7.44 -8.43 -7.05
CA PHE A 61 7.03 -7.58 -5.91
C PHE A 61 6.31 -6.31 -6.34
N LEU A 62 6.69 -5.71 -7.48
CA LEU A 62 5.96 -4.58 -8.05
C LEU A 62 4.55 -4.98 -8.51
N ASP A 63 4.37 -6.20 -9.03
CA ASP A 63 3.04 -6.74 -9.36
C ASP A 63 2.19 -6.93 -8.10
N ILE A 64 2.77 -7.40 -7.00
CA ILE A 64 2.06 -7.48 -5.70
C ILE A 64 1.65 -6.09 -5.23
N ALA A 65 2.56 -5.10 -5.25
CA ALA A 65 2.25 -3.72 -4.88
C ALA A 65 1.10 -3.14 -5.73
N LYS A 66 1.08 -3.44 -7.04
CA LYS A 66 0.00 -3.06 -7.95
C LYS A 66 -1.32 -3.77 -7.60
N GLY A 67 -1.27 -5.04 -7.18
CA GLY A 67 -2.42 -5.76 -6.64
C GLY A 67 -3.01 -5.08 -5.41
N SER A 68 -2.16 -4.69 -4.44
CA SER A 68 -2.60 -3.94 -3.25
C SER A 68 -3.18 -2.57 -3.58
N CYS A 69 -2.71 -1.88 -4.63
CA CYS A 69 -3.36 -0.66 -5.12
C CYS A 69 -4.80 -0.91 -5.61
N ALA A 70 -5.04 -2.05 -6.27
CA ALA A 70 -6.39 -2.40 -6.74
C ALA A 70 -7.31 -2.75 -5.57
N GLU A 71 -6.82 -3.51 -4.60
CA GLU A 71 -7.54 -3.86 -3.37
C GLU A 71 -7.91 -2.61 -2.56
N LEU A 72 -6.94 -1.74 -2.28
CA LEU A 72 -7.17 -0.48 -1.57
C LEU A 72 -8.23 0.37 -2.29
N ARG A 73 -8.14 0.50 -3.61
CA ARG A 73 -9.13 1.28 -4.39
C ARG A 73 -10.53 0.67 -4.27
N THR A 74 -10.67 -0.65 -4.34
CA THR A 74 -11.95 -1.34 -4.12
C THR A 74 -12.50 -1.07 -2.72
N GLN A 75 -11.66 -1.17 -1.69
CA GLN A 75 -12.07 -0.88 -0.31
C GLN A 75 -12.49 0.58 -0.14
N ILE A 76 -11.80 1.54 -0.76
CA ILE A 76 -12.22 2.96 -0.76
C ILE A 76 -13.60 3.11 -1.39
N TYR A 77 -13.88 2.48 -2.53
CA TYR A 77 -15.21 2.53 -3.15
C TYR A 77 -16.30 1.97 -2.22
N ILE A 78 -16.04 0.86 -1.54
CA ILE A 78 -16.96 0.29 -0.55
C ILE A 78 -17.14 1.24 0.63
N GLY A 79 -16.04 1.82 1.13
CA GLY A 79 -16.00 2.73 2.27
C GLY A 79 -16.74 4.06 2.06
N ILE A 80 -17.02 4.43 0.81
CA ILE A 80 -17.83 5.62 0.48
C ILE A 80 -19.34 5.34 0.64
N GLU A 81 -19.76 4.07 0.51
CA GLU A 81 -21.17 3.65 0.52
C GLU A 81 -21.67 3.22 1.91
N ILE A 82 -20.79 3.17 2.91
CA ILE A 82 -21.09 2.77 4.30
C ILE A 82 -20.89 3.94 5.27
#